data_AF-A0A2W5N943-F1
#
_entry.id   AF-A0A2W5N943-F1
#
_cell.length_a   1.000
_cell.length_b   1.000
_cell.length_c   1.000
_cell.angle_alpha   90.00
_cell.angle_beta   90.00
_cell.angle_gamma   90.00
#
_symmetry.space_group_name_H-M   'P 1'
#
loop_
_entity.id
_entity.type
_entity.pdbx_description
1 polymer ?
#
loop_
_entity_poly.entity_id
_entity_poly.type
_entity_poly.pdbx_seq_one_letter_code
_entity_poly.pdbx_strand_id
1 'polypeptide(L)'
;MGLLGMKPGTQAVPNNAVPARVANLSGLPPAFIGVGSIDLFHDEDVDYAQRLNAADVPTELIVVPGAFHGFDLPMIKAPISLWFTAAKIDALRRGLGIAAK
;
A
#
# COMPACT_ATOMS: atom_id res chain seq x y z
N MET A 1 21.70 6.57 9.95
CA MET A 1 21.92 5.95 8.62
C MET A 1 20.64 5.23 8.24
N GLY A 2 20.01 5.62 7.12
CA GLY A 2 18.76 4.98 6.66
C GLY A 2 19.03 3.62 6.02
N LEU A 3 17.95 2.86 5.76
CA LEU A 3 17.97 1.51 5.15
C LEU A 3 18.88 1.41 3.90
N LEU A 4 18.99 2.50 3.14
CA LEU A 4 19.74 2.55 1.88
C LEU A 4 21.23 2.84 2.06
N GLY A 5 21.70 3.20 3.27
CA GLY A 5 23.09 3.63 3.50
C GLY A 5 23.49 4.92 2.76
N MET A 6 22.51 5.65 2.21
CA MET A 6 22.69 6.82 1.35
C MET A 6 21.98 8.05 1.95
N LYS A 7 22.30 9.25 1.44
CA LYS A 7 21.60 10.49 1.81
C LYS A 7 20.13 10.40 1.36
N PRO A 8 19.15 10.75 2.21
CA PRO A 8 17.75 10.84 1.78
C PRO A 8 17.58 11.79 0.58
N GLY A 9 16.68 11.42 -0.34
CA GLY A 9 16.36 12.23 -1.54
C GLY A 9 17.31 12.03 -2.74
N THR A 10 18.22 11.05 -2.70
CA THR A 10 19.07 10.74 -3.86
C THR A 10 18.27 10.13 -5.02
N GLN A 11 18.67 10.45 -6.25
CA GLN A 11 18.12 9.81 -7.44
C GLN A 11 18.69 8.40 -7.65
N ALA A 12 19.97 8.20 -7.32
CA ALA A 12 20.59 6.89 -7.29
C ALA A 12 20.20 6.18 -5.98
N VAL A 13 19.30 5.20 -6.09
CA VAL A 13 18.97 4.24 -5.04
C VAL A 13 19.18 2.83 -5.59
N PRO A 14 19.61 1.86 -4.78
CA PRO A 14 19.78 0.49 -5.24
C PRO A 14 18.50 -0.04 -5.90
N ASN A 15 18.65 -0.79 -6.99
CA ASN A 15 17.52 -1.46 -7.64
C ASN A 15 16.79 -2.32 -6.60
N ASN A 16 15.46 -2.34 -6.68
CA ASN A 16 14.54 -3.06 -5.78
C ASN A 16 14.43 -2.51 -4.35
N ALA A 17 15.25 -1.53 -3.94
CA ALA A 17 15.12 -0.90 -2.63
C ALA A 17 13.98 0.13 -2.56
N VAL A 18 13.51 0.59 -3.73
CA VAL A 18 12.35 1.47 -3.88
C VAL A 18 11.44 0.86 -4.96
N PRO A 19 10.49 -0.03 -4.60
CA PRO A 19 9.61 -0.72 -5.55
C PRO A 19 8.88 0.23 -6.49
N ALA A 20 8.47 1.40 -5.98
CA ALA A 20 7.84 2.45 -6.77
C ALA A 20 8.73 2.97 -7.92
N ARG A 21 10.04 2.72 -7.96
CA ARG A 21 10.91 3.11 -9.08
C ARG A 21 11.12 2.00 -10.12
N VAL A 22 10.55 0.81 -9.91
CA VAL A 22 10.63 -0.28 -10.87
C VAL A 22 9.79 0.08 -12.11
N ALA A 23 10.41 0.01 -13.29
CA ALA A 23 9.79 0.45 -14.54
C ALA A 23 8.68 -0.51 -15.04
N ASN A 24 8.88 -1.81 -14.88
CA ASN A 24 7.90 -2.82 -15.27
C ASN A 24 7.37 -3.58 -14.05
N LEU A 25 6.07 -3.46 -13.80
CA LEU A 25 5.37 -4.11 -12.68
C LEU A 25 4.56 -5.35 -13.12
N SER A 26 4.63 -5.74 -14.39
CA SER A 26 3.88 -6.88 -14.93
C SER A 26 4.24 -8.19 -14.22
N GLY A 27 3.25 -9.06 -13.99
CA GLY A 27 3.47 -10.40 -13.43
C GLY A 27 3.64 -10.43 -11.91
N LEU A 28 3.47 -9.30 -11.22
CA LEU A 28 3.35 -9.27 -9.76
C LEU A 28 2.02 -9.91 -9.31
N PRO A 29 1.97 -10.42 -8.06
CA PRO A 29 0.73 -10.97 -7.50
C PRO A 29 -0.34 -9.88 -7.30
N PRO A 30 -1.62 -10.24 -7.17
CA PRO A 30 -2.68 -9.32 -6.80
C PRO A 30 -2.32 -8.50 -5.54
N ALA A 31 -2.66 -7.22 -5.56
CA ALA A 31 -2.26 -6.27 -4.54
C ALA A 31 -3.46 -5.62 -3.84
N PHE A 32 -3.31 -5.36 -2.55
CA PHE A 32 -4.17 -4.46 -1.78
C PHE A 32 -3.31 -3.31 -1.28
N ILE A 33 -3.73 -2.07 -1.57
CA ILE A 33 -3.10 -0.85 -1.12
C ILE A 33 -4.16 -0.03 -0.39
N GLY A 34 -3.85 0.41 0.82
CA GLY A 34 -4.76 1.20 1.64
C GLY A 34 -4.03 2.35 2.31
N VAL A 35 -4.54 3.56 2.13
CA VAL A 35 -3.88 4.80 2.58
C VAL A 35 -4.89 5.83 3.08
N GLY A 36 -4.47 6.66 4.02
CA GLY A 36 -5.28 7.79 4.48
C GLY A 36 -5.10 9.02 3.59
N SER A 37 -6.15 9.83 3.40
CA SER A 37 -6.06 11.01 2.51
C SER A 37 -5.22 12.17 3.05
N ILE A 38 -4.78 12.11 4.31
CA ILE A 38 -3.85 13.09 4.90
C ILE A 38 -2.52 12.44 5.30
N ASP A 39 -2.27 11.22 4.81
CA ASP A 39 -0.97 10.56 4.93
C ASP A 39 0.05 11.22 3.98
N LEU A 40 1.31 11.35 4.42
CA LEU A 40 2.40 11.86 3.60
C LEU A 40 2.68 10.97 2.38
N PHE A 41 2.31 9.69 2.45
CA PHE A 41 2.51 8.72 1.38
C PHE A 41 1.31 8.61 0.42
N HIS A 42 0.23 9.38 0.63
CA HIS A 42 -1.01 9.27 -0.15
C HIS A 42 -0.76 9.26 -1.67
N ASP A 43 -0.07 10.27 -2.18
CA ASP A 43 0.11 10.42 -3.63
C ASP A 43 1.00 9.30 -4.21
N GLU A 44 2.01 8.85 -3.44
CA GLU A 44 2.91 7.77 -3.85
C GLU A 44 2.20 6.42 -3.88
N ASP A 45 1.36 6.13 -2.89
CA ASP A 45 0.56 4.90 -2.81
C ASP A 45 -0.48 4.84 -3.94
N VAL A 46 -1.14 5.97 -4.24
CA VAL A 46 -2.11 6.09 -5.33
C VAL A 46 -1.42 5.92 -6.69
N ASP A 47 -0.27 6.56 -6.93
CA ASP A 47 0.51 6.37 -8.17
C ASP A 47 0.93 4.90 -8.35
N TYR A 48 1.43 4.27 -7.28
CA TYR A 48 1.86 2.88 -7.36
C TYR A 48 0.71 1.92 -7.66
N ALA A 49 -0.46 2.13 -7.04
CA ALA A 49 -1.66 1.36 -7.33
C ALA A 49 -2.13 1.52 -8.78
N GLN A 50 -2.10 2.75 -9.31
CA GLN A 50 -2.44 3.01 -10.71
C GLN A 50 -1.48 2.32 -11.67
N ARG A 51 -0.18 2.31 -11.36
CA ARG A 51 0.83 1.65 -12.19
C ARG A 51 0.76 0.14 -12.15
N LEU A 52 0.42 -0.46 -11.00
CA LEU A 52 0.13 -1.89 -10.92
C LEU A 52 -1.07 -2.25 -11.81
N ASN A 53 -2.15 -1.48 -11.71
CA ASN A 53 -3.34 -1.70 -12.54
C ASN A 53 -3.04 -1.52 -14.04
N ALA A 54 -2.25 -0.50 -14.41
CA ALA A 54 -1.81 -0.29 -15.79
C ALA A 54 -0.89 -1.40 -16.33
N ALA A 55 -0.28 -2.20 -15.44
CA ALA A 55 0.53 -3.37 -15.77
C ALA A 55 -0.26 -4.69 -15.70
N ASP A 56 -1.60 -4.62 -15.75
CA ASP A 56 -2.54 -5.75 -15.64
C ASP A 56 -2.41 -6.56 -14.33
N VAL A 57 -1.92 -5.94 -13.25
CA VAL A 57 -1.91 -6.55 -11.91
C VAL A 57 -3.24 -6.23 -11.20
N PRO A 58 -4.04 -7.23 -10.79
CA PRO A 58 -5.28 -6.99 -10.05
C PRO A 58 -4.98 -6.24 -8.75
N THR A 59 -5.47 -5.01 -8.65
CA THR A 59 -5.11 -4.10 -7.56
C THR A 59 -6.35 -3.47 -6.95
N GLU A 60 -6.50 -3.63 -5.64
CA GLU A 60 -7.51 -2.95 -4.83
C GLU A 60 -6.87 -1.75 -4.14
N LEU A 61 -7.44 -0.55 -4.33
CA LEU A 61 -7.01 0.68 -3.68
C LEU A 61 -8.13 1.21 -2.78
N ILE A 62 -7.83 1.42 -1.50
CA ILE A 62 -8.72 2.08 -0.54
C ILE A 62 -8.06 3.38 -0.06
N VAL A 63 -8.65 4.52 -0.39
CA VAL A 63 -8.28 5.82 0.17
C VAL A 63 -9.30 6.19 1.24
N VAL A 64 -8.84 6.41 2.48
CA VAL A 64 -9.70 6.73 3.63
C VAL A 64 -9.70 8.24 3.89
N PRO A 65 -10.81 8.95 3.66
CA PRO A 65 -10.87 10.40 3.86
C PRO A 65 -10.55 10.81 5.30
N GLY A 66 -9.64 11.77 5.45
CA GLY A 66 -9.24 12.35 6.74
C GLY A 66 -8.39 11.44 7.63
N ALA A 67 -8.05 10.23 7.19
CA ALA A 67 -7.19 9.33 7.94
C ALA A 67 -5.71 9.70 7.78
N PHE A 68 -4.97 9.63 8.89
CA PHE A 68 -3.53 9.88 8.97
C PHE A 68 -2.73 8.58 8.95
N HIS A 69 -1.41 8.69 8.90
CA HIS A 69 -0.52 7.53 8.90
C HIS A 69 -0.69 6.64 10.15
N GLY A 70 -0.96 5.35 9.93
CA GLY A 70 -1.15 4.39 11.03
C GLY A 70 -2.48 4.55 11.78
N PHE A 71 -3.51 5.14 11.17
CA PHE A 71 -4.85 5.23 11.75
C PHE A 71 -5.47 3.86 12.09
N ASP A 72 -4.94 2.77 11.55
CA ASP A 72 -5.39 1.38 11.71
C ASP A 72 -4.56 0.57 12.74
N LEU A 73 -3.71 1.24 13.52
CA LEU A 73 -2.92 0.57 14.56
C LEU A 73 -3.83 -0.11 15.62
N PRO A 74 -3.43 -1.25 16.21
CA PRO A 74 -4.29 -2.06 17.06
C PRO A 74 -4.92 -1.33 18.26
N MET A 75 -4.28 -0.29 18.81
CA MET A 75 -4.83 0.49 19.92
C MET A 75 -5.90 1.52 19.51
N ILE A 76 -5.99 1.86 18.22
CA ILE A 76 -6.98 2.79 17.70
C ILE A 76 -8.28 2.03 17.44
N LYS A 77 -9.36 2.43 18.14
CA LYS A 77 -10.67 1.77 18.08
C LYS A 77 -11.75 2.61 17.41
N ALA A 78 -11.35 3.59 16.59
CA ALA A 78 -12.30 4.36 15.81
C ALA A 78 -13.03 3.43 14.82
N PRO A 79 -14.33 3.65 14.55
CA PRO A 79 -15.10 2.80 13.64
C PRO A 79 -14.44 2.64 12.27
N ILE A 80 -13.85 3.71 11.73
CA ILE A 80 -13.16 3.69 10.45
C ILE A 80 -11.90 2.81 10.45
N SER A 81 -11.16 2.79 11.57
CA SER A 81 -9.97 1.94 11.75
C SER A 81 -10.35 0.46 11.81
N LEU A 82 -11.45 0.13 12.49
CA LEU A 82 -11.97 -1.23 12.57
C LEU A 82 -12.47 -1.73 11.21
N TRP A 83 -13.21 -0.89 10.48
CA TRP A 83 -13.65 -1.18 9.12
C TRP A 83 -12.47 -1.42 8.18
N PHE A 84 -11.47 -0.52 8.19
CA PHE A 84 -10.29 -0.66 7.33
C PHE A 84 -9.48 -1.91 7.67
N THR A 85 -9.35 -2.23 8.97
CA THR A 85 -8.72 -3.48 9.41
C THR A 85 -9.45 -4.70 8.87
N ALA A 86 -10.79 -4.71 8.91
CA ALA A 86 -11.58 -5.80 8.35
C ALA A 86 -11.36 -5.94 6.84
N ALA A 87 -11.40 -4.84 6.09
CA ALA A 87 -11.14 -4.83 4.65
C ALA A 87 -9.76 -5.40 4.31
N LYS A 88 -8.71 -4.99 5.04
CA LYS A 88 -7.34 -5.50 4.88
C LYS A 88 -7.24 -7.01 5.15
N ILE A 89 -7.91 -7.50 6.18
CA ILE A 89 -7.95 -8.95 6.48
C ILE A 89 -8.70 -9.73 5.40
N ASP A 90 -9.80 -9.19 4.88
CA ASP A 90 -10.56 -9.84 3.81
C ASP A 90 -9.77 -9.89 2.49
N ALA A 91 -9.00 -8.84 2.17
CA ALA A 91 -8.08 -8.85 1.04
C ALA A 91 -7.01 -9.94 1.19
N LEU A 92 -6.43 -10.08 2.39
CA LEU A 92 -5.48 -11.16 2.68
C LEU A 92 -6.11 -12.55 2.53
N ARG A 93 -7.33 -12.75 3.04
CA ARG A 93 -8.06 -14.01 2.86
C ARG A 93 -8.24 -14.36 1.39
N ARG A 94 -8.67 -13.39 0.57
CA ARG A 94 -8.80 -13.56 -0.89
C ARG A 94 -7.45 -13.92 -1.52
N GLY A 95 -6.38 -13.18 -1.21
CA GLY A 95 -5.06 -13.42 -1.78
C GLY A 95 -4.44 -14.77 -1.38
N LEU A 96 -4.79 -15.29 -0.20
CA LEU A 96 -4.31 -16.58 0.31
C LEU A 96 -5.25 -17.75 0.00
N GLY A 97 -6.37 -17.51 -0.69
CA GLY A 97 -7.37 -18.55 -0.99
C GLY A 97 -8.10 -19.11 0.23
N ILE A 98 -8.18 -18.34 1.33
CA ILE A 98 -8.90 -18.71 2.54
C ILE A 98 -10.36 -18.28 2.37
N ALA A 99 -11.29 -19.24 2.47
CA ALA A 99 -12.72 -18.96 2.35
C ALA A 99 -13.17 -17.87 3.34
N ALA A 100 -13.98 -16.93 2.85
CA ALA A 100 -14.68 -15.98 3.72
C ALA A 100 -15.67 -16.75 4.60
N LYS A 101 -15.81 -16.33 5.86
CA LYS A 101 -16.72 -16.95 6.83
C LYS A 101 -18.15 -16.47 6.60
#